data_AF-A0A958T217-F1
#
_entry.id   AF-A0A958T217-F1
#
_cell.length_a   1.000
_cell.length_b   1.000
_cell.length_c   1.000
_cell.angle_alpha   90.00
_cell.angle_beta   90.00
_cell.angle_gamma   90.00
#
_symmetry.space_group_name_H-M   'P 1'
#
loop_
_entity.id
_entity.type
_entity.pdbx_description
1 polymer ?
#
loop_
_entity_poly.entity_id
_entity_poly.type
_entity_poly.pdbx_seq_one_letter_code
_entity_poly.pdbx_strand_id
1 'polypeptide(L)'
;IPNQFGSLWVNFNSPLLWDVFAISTYLSVSLVFWWTGLLPDFAMIRDRAVRPFQKKIYSLISFGWTGRAKDWQRFEEVSLVLAGLATPLVLSVHTIVSFDFATSVIPGWHTTIFPPYFVAGAIFSGFAMVNTLLIIMRKVCSLEDYITLQHIELMNIVIMITGSIVGVAYITELFIAWYSGVEYEQYAFLNRATGPYWWAYLLMMSCNVFSPQFMWFKKLRTSIMFSFFISIVVNVGMWFERFVIIVTSLHRDYLPSSWTMFSPTFVDIGIFIGTIGFFFVLFLLYARTFPVIAQAEVKTILKSSGERYKRIREAGQSLVGTGADERTSGKAVVKAEAPKVDNTEKVNSLLQTIGTFDASSGTADELQKINGVGPKMEEALNSIGIYTFLQVSKMTKREYDLLDEITGSFPGRAERDDWSGQAKKLIN
;
A
#
# COMPACT_ATOMS: atom_id res chain seq x y z
N ILE A 1 25.74 33.72 8.23
CA ILE A 1 25.78 34.53 9.47
C ILE A 1 27.14 34.30 10.12
N PRO A 2 27.98 35.33 10.34
CA PRO A 2 29.26 35.17 11.01
C PRO A 2 29.03 34.90 12.51
N ASN A 3 29.69 33.88 13.08
CA ASN A 3 29.75 33.68 14.53
C ASN A 3 30.96 34.42 15.13
N GLN A 4 31.00 34.51 16.47
CA GLN A 4 32.04 35.22 17.22
C GLN A 4 33.45 34.59 17.11
N PHE A 5 33.57 33.43 16.46
CA PHE A 5 34.83 32.71 16.25
C PHE A 5 35.39 32.90 14.82
N GLY A 6 35.22 34.08 14.23
CA GLY A 6 35.74 34.37 12.89
C GLY A 6 35.01 33.61 11.78
N SER A 7 33.68 33.49 11.87
CA SER A 7 32.87 32.68 10.94
C SER A 7 33.35 31.23 10.83
N LEU A 8 33.67 30.61 11.97
CA LEU A 8 34.04 29.20 12.03
C LEU A 8 32.85 28.33 11.59
N TRP A 9 33.06 27.44 10.62
CA TRP A 9 32.03 26.49 10.18
C TRP A 9 32.43 25.06 10.53
N VAL A 10 31.46 24.15 10.45
CA VAL A 10 31.70 22.70 10.53
C VAL A 10 32.26 22.18 9.19
N ASN A 11 32.89 21.00 9.21
CA ASN A 11 33.32 20.32 7.98
C ASN A 11 32.13 19.65 7.29
N PHE A 12 32.15 19.52 5.96
CA PHE A 12 31.08 18.88 5.17
C PHE A 12 31.49 17.54 4.55
N ASN A 13 32.56 16.93 5.05
CA ASN A 13 33.10 15.66 4.53
C ASN A 13 32.71 14.47 5.42
N SER A 14 32.33 14.71 6.67
CA SER A 14 31.95 13.65 7.60
C SER A 14 30.53 13.15 7.34
N PRO A 15 30.33 11.83 7.17
CA PRO A 15 28.98 11.26 7.00
C PRO A 15 28.10 11.48 8.24
N LEU A 16 28.68 11.67 9.43
CA LEU A 16 27.93 12.03 10.64
C LEU A 16 27.22 13.39 10.51
N LEU A 17 27.81 14.36 9.79
CA LEU A 17 27.11 15.62 9.53
C LEU A 17 25.99 15.41 8.50
N TRP A 18 26.22 14.57 7.50
CA TRP A 18 25.20 14.22 6.52
C TRP A 18 24.01 13.53 7.20
N ASP A 19 24.24 12.69 8.20
CA ASP A 19 23.19 12.06 9.02
C ASP A 19 22.32 13.10 9.73
N VAL A 20 22.92 14.15 10.32
CA VAL A 20 22.15 15.26 10.92
C VAL A 20 21.20 15.88 9.89
N PHE A 21 21.66 16.16 8.67
CA PHE A 21 20.80 16.70 7.61
C PHE A 21 19.76 15.68 7.14
N ALA A 22 20.15 14.42 6.97
CA ALA A 22 19.28 13.35 6.51
C ALA A 22 18.12 13.13 7.48
N ILE A 23 18.40 12.91 8.77
CA ILE A 23 17.40 12.64 9.80
C ILE A 23 16.52 13.85 10.08
N SER A 24 17.09 15.06 10.17
CA SER A 24 16.29 16.28 10.39
C SER A 24 15.34 16.58 9.22
N THR A 25 15.81 16.41 7.98
CA THR A 25 14.99 16.57 6.78
C THR A 25 13.95 15.47 6.68
N TYR A 26 14.34 14.22 6.94
CA TYR A 26 13.44 13.07 6.94
C TYR A 26 12.29 13.25 7.93
N LEU A 27 12.59 13.61 9.17
CA LEU A 27 11.58 13.86 10.20
C LEU A 27 10.66 15.02 9.78
N SER A 28 11.22 16.12 9.30
CA SER A 28 10.46 17.31 8.92
C SER A 28 9.52 17.04 7.73
N VAL A 29 10.03 16.43 6.66
CA VAL A 29 9.24 16.11 5.47
C VAL A 29 8.18 15.05 5.78
N SER A 30 8.52 14.03 6.56
CA SER A 30 7.57 12.98 6.95
C SER A 30 6.43 13.54 7.82
N LEU A 31 6.75 14.43 8.77
CA LEU A 31 5.75 15.10 9.60
C LEU A 31 4.83 15.97 8.76
N VAL A 32 5.36 16.77 7.82
CA VAL A 32 4.54 17.63 6.95
C VAL A 32 3.68 16.80 6.01
N PHE A 33 4.22 15.74 5.41
CA PHE A 33 3.48 14.84 4.52
C PHE A 33 2.32 14.17 5.25
N TRP A 34 2.60 13.54 6.39
CA TRP A 34 1.58 12.89 7.22
C TRP A 34 0.55 13.87 7.76
N TRP A 35 0.98 15.03 8.27
CA TRP A 35 0.08 16.05 8.81
C TRP A 35 -0.87 16.61 7.75
N THR A 36 -0.35 16.85 6.54
CA THR A 36 -1.17 17.29 5.40
C THR A 36 -2.25 16.25 5.10
N GLY A 37 -1.89 14.97 5.05
CA GLY A 37 -2.84 13.86 4.86
C GLY A 37 -3.96 13.78 5.90
N LEU A 38 -3.71 14.23 7.13
CA LEU A 38 -4.69 14.22 8.23
C LEU A 38 -5.69 15.39 8.21
N LEU A 39 -5.45 16.45 7.43
CA LEU A 39 -6.33 17.62 7.36
C LEU A 39 -7.80 17.27 7.09
N PRO A 40 -8.15 16.47 6.05
CA PRO A 40 -9.53 16.08 5.81
C PRO A 40 -10.12 15.22 6.94
N ASP A 41 -9.30 14.39 7.59
CA ASP A 41 -9.77 13.51 8.66
C ASP A 41 -10.04 14.29 9.96
N PHE A 42 -9.19 15.25 10.31
CA PHE A 42 -9.45 16.15 11.44
C PHE A 42 -10.70 17.01 11.22
N ALA A 43 -10.97 17.43 9.98
CA ALA A 43 -12.20 18.13 9.65
C ALA A 43 -13.44 17.25 9.92
N MET A 44 -13.39 15.96 9.56
CA MET A 44 -14.47 15.02 9.88
C MET A 44 -14.67 14.82 11.38
N ILE A 45 -13.59 14.75 12.16
CA ILE A 45 -13.68 14.64 13.63
C ILE A 45 -14.23 15.93 14.24
N ARG A 46 -13.76 17.11 13.80
CA ARG A 46 -14.27 18.43 14.23
C ARG A 46 -15.78 18.52 14.07
N ASP A 47 -16.30 18.06 12.95
CA ASP A 47 -17.72 18.16 12.60
C ASP A 47 -18.59 17.14 13.36
N ARG A 48 -17.98 16.12 13.97
CA ARG A 48 -18.63 15.13 14.84
C ARG A 48 -18.39 15.35 16.34
N ALA A 49 -17.42 16.18 16.71
CA ALA A 49 -17.03 16.40 18.10
C ALA A 49 -18.15 17.09 18.91
N VAL A 50 -18.67 16.39 19.92
CA VAL A 50 -19.73 16.91 20.81
C VAL A 50 -19.17 17.84 21.88
N ARG A 51 -17.97 17.55 22.42
CA ARG A 51 -17.38 18.32 23.52
C ARG A 51 -16.74 19.62 22.99
N PRO A 52 -17.01 20.79 23.61
CA PRO A 52 -16.57 22.08 23.10
C PRO A 52 -15.05 22.21 23.05
N PHE A 53 -14.33 21.69 24.05
CA PHE A 53 -12.86 21.71 24.07
C PHE A 53 -12.25 20.87 22.94
N GLN A 54 -12.74 19.64 22.73
CA GLN A 54 -12.29 18.78 21.65
C GLN A 54 -12.59 19.40 20.28
N LYS A 55 -13.80 19.93 20.10
CA LYS A 55 -14.19 20.64 18.88
C LYS A 55 -13.27 21.81 18.58
N LYS A 56 -12.89 22.59 19.60
CA LYS A 56 -11.93 23.70 19.45
C LYS A 56 -10.55 23.20 19.00
N ILE A 57 -10.02 22.13 19.60
CA ILE A 57 -8.74 21.53 19.19
C ILE A 57 -8.80 21.07 17.74
N TYR A 58 -9.78 20.24 17.38
CA TYR A 58 -9.94 19.73 16.01
C TYR A 58 -10.20 20.85 14.99
N SER A 59 -10.87 21.94 15.40
CA SER A 59 -11.03 23.13 14.55
C SER A 59 -9.74 23.87 14.27
N LEU A 60 -8.82 23.91 15.24
CA LEU A 60 -7.51 24.53 15.07
C LEU A 60 -6.61 23.69 14.17
N ILE A 61 -6.49 22.39 14.44
CA ILE A 61 -5.55 21.50 13.72
C ILE A 61 -6.03 21.13 12.30
N SER A 62 -7.32 21.26 12.00
CA SER A 62 -7.85 21.04 10.64
C SER A 62 -7.63 22.23 9.68
N PHE A 63 -7.05 23.34 10.15
CA PHE A 63 -6.79 24.55 9.35
C PHE A 63 -7.98 25.06 8.53
N GLY A 64 -9.20 24.90 9.06
CA GLY A 64 -10.41 25.33 8.37
C GLY A 64 -10.71 24.54 7.08
N TRP A 65 -10.23 23.30 6.97
CA TRP A 65 -10.52 22.44 5.82
C TRP A 65 -12.04 22.27 5.63
N THR A 66 -12.52 22.67 4.45
CA THR A 66 -13.95 22.63 4.04
C THR A 66 -14.24 21.58 2.98
N GLY A 67 -13.21 21.06 2.30
CA GLY A 67 -13.35 20.00 1.29
C GLY A 67 -13.93 20.47 -0.04
N ARG A 68 -13.64 21.71 -0.48
CA ARG A 68 -14.07 22.20 -1.81
C ARG A 68 -13.28 21.51 -2.92
N ALA A 69 -13.83 21.48 -4.13
CA ALA A 69 -13.18 20.88 -5.30
C ALA A 69 -11.76 21.46 -5.55
N LYS A 70 -11.58 22.78 -5.40
CA LYS A 70 -10.28 23.43 -5.53
C LYS A 70 -9.27 22.99 -4.46
N ASP A 71 -9.75 22.71 -3.25
CA ASP A 71 -8.89 22.27 -2.15
C ASP A 71 -8.42 20.83 -2.41
N TRP A 72 -9.33 19.95 -2.86
CA TRP A 72 -9.01 18.56 -3.24
C TRP A 72 -8.04 18.46 -4.42
N GLN A 73 -8.27 19.24 -5.49
CA GLN A 73 -7.38 19.25 -6.65
C GLN A 73 -5.94 19.62 -6.26
N ARG A 74 -5.77 20.60 -5.37
CA ARG A 74 -4.43 21.00 -4.88
C ARG A 74 -3.86 19.99 -3.90
N PHE A 75 -4.69 19.40 -3.05
CA PHE A 75 -4.26 18.39 -2.08
C PHE A 75 -3.73 17.13 -2.77
N GLU A 76 -4.39 16.67 -3.83
CA GLU A 76 -3.92 15.54 -4.63
C GLU A 76 -2.57 15.84 -5.28
N GLU A 77 -2.43 17.01 -5.91
CA GLU A 77 -1.16 17.43 -6.53
C GLU A 77 -0.02 17.51 -5.51
N VAL A 78 -0.26 18.15 -4.35
CA VAL A 78 0.74 18.26 -3.28
C VAL A 78 1.10 16.88 -2.72
N SER A 79 0.13 15.98 -2.56
CA SER A 79 0.37 14.63 -2.05
C SER A 79 1.22 13.82 -3.03
N LEU A 80 0.96 13.94 -4.33
CA LEU A 80 1.77 13.29 -5.37
C LEU A 80 3.20 13.83 -5.40
N VAL A 81 3.38 15.15 -5.34
CA VAL A 81 4.70 15.78 -5.30
C VAL A 81 5.47 15.35 -4.06
N LEU A 82 4.85 15.39 -2.88
CA LEU A 82 5.48 14.98 -1.64
C LEU A 82 5.82 13.49 -1.63
N ALA A 83 4.96 12.61 -2.16
CA ALA A 83 5.27 11.19 -2.32
C ALA A 83 6.47 10.97 -3.27
N GLY A 84 6.52 11.73 -4.37
CA GLY A 84 7.63 11.74 -5.31
C GLY A 84 8.95 12.23 -4.70
N LEU A 85 8.92 13.22 -3.81
CA LEU A 85 10.09 13.73 -3.08
C LEU A 85 10.50 12.82 -1.91
N ALA A 86 9.53 12.23 -1.20
CA ALA A 86 9.77 11.36 -0.06
C ALA A 86 10.44 10.04 -0.48
N THR A 87 10.14 9.53 -1.68
CA THR A 87 10.71 8.25 -2.15
C THR A 87 12.25 8.30 -2.28
N PRO A 88 12.85 9.26 -3.02
CA PRO A 88 14.30 9.44 -3.02
C PRO A 88 14.87 9.77 -1.64
N LEU A 89 14.13 10.51 -0.82
CA LEU A 89 14.57 10.86 0.54
C LEU A 89 14.70 9.61 1.43
N VAL A 90 13.75 8.68 1.38
CA VAL A 90 13.82 7.42 2.15
C VAL A 90 15.04 6.60 1.73
N LEU A 91 15.31 6.53 0.43
CA LEU A 91 16.47 5.82 -0.11
C LEU A 91 17.78 6.51 0.30
N SER A 92 17.85 7.84 0.22
CA SER A 92 19.06 8.59 0.54
C SER A 92 19.37 8.60 2.03
N VAL A 93 18.37 8.68 2.90
CA VAL A 93 18.57 8.70 4.37
C VAL A 93 19.24 7.42 4.85
N HIS A 94 18.72 6.25 4.47
CA HIS A 94 19.33 4.98 4.87
C HIS A 94 20.67 4.73 4.16
N THR A 95 20.85 5.26 2.96
CA THR A 95 22.15 5.27 2.28
C THR A 95 23.17 6.12 3.06
N ILE A 96 22.80 7.31 3.53
CA ILE A 96 23.69 8.19 4.31
C ILE A 96 24.07 7.52 5.63
N VAL A 97 23.12 6.94 6.37
CA VAL A 97 23.40 6.16 7.58
C VAL A 97 24.34 4.99 7.27
N SER A 98 24.21 4.34 6.11
CA SER A 98 25.13 3.28 5.72
C SER A 98 26.55 3.79 5.41
N PHE A 99 26.68 5.05 4.95
CA PHE A 99 27.98 5.66 4.66
C PHE A 99 28.82 5.89 5.92
N ASP A 100 28.21 5.99 7.10
CA ASP A 100 28.96 6.02 8.37
C ASP A 100 29.87 4.79 8.54
N PHE A 101 29.48 3.66 7.95
CA PHE A 101 30.27 2.42 7.95
C PHE A 101 31.03 2.25 6.64
N ALA A 102 30.33 2.34 5.50
CA ALA A 102 30.88 2.02 4.19
C ALA A 102 32.07 2.90 3.78
N THR A 103 32.13 4.15 4.24
CA THR A 103 33.22 5.08 3.94
C THR A 103 34.41 4.97 4.90
N SER A 104 34.28 4.13 5.94
CA SER A 104 35.39 3.77 6.82
C SER A 104 36.43 2.92 6.09
N VAL A 105 37.61 2.80 6.68
CA VAL A 105 38.70 1.92 6.22
C VAL A 105 38.72 0.56 6.94
N ILE A 106 37.75 0.30 7.82
CA ILE A 106 37.74 -0.90 8.67
C ILE A 106 37.30 -2.12 7.85
N PRO A 107 38.00 -3.27 7.98
CA PRO A 107 37.64 -4.46 7.25
C PRO A 107 36.28 -5.01 7.70
N GLY A 108 35.46 -5.41 6.74
CA GLY A 108 34.06 -5.78 6.97
C GLY A 108 33.09 -4.59 7.13
N TRP A 109 33.58 -3.34 7.11
CA TRP A 109 32.76 -2.12 6.93
C TRP A 109 32.99 -1.47 5.56
N HIS A 110 34.24 -1.43 5.10
CA HIS A 110 34.58 -0.82 3.82
C HIS A 110 34.03 -1.65 2.64
N THR A 111 32.81 -1.35 2.20
CA THR A 111 32.16 -2.05 1.09
C THR A 111 31.16 -1.17 0.36
N THR A 112 31.01 -1.43 -0.93
CA THR A 112 30.12 -0.66 -1.82
C THR A 112 28.69 -1.17 -1.84
N ILE A 113 28.43 -2.36 -1.28
CA ILE A 113 27.08 -2.96 -1.28
C ILE A 113 26.19 -2.45 -0.15
N PHE A 114 26.77 -1.82 0.89
CA PHE A 114 26.05 -1.37 2.08
C PHE A 114 24.88 -0.42 1.81
N PRO A 115 24.97 0.60 0.93
CA PRO A 115 23.84 1.50 0.69
C PRO A 115 22.54 0.81 0.24
N PRO A 116 22.50 0.04 -0.87
CA PRO A 116 21.29 -0.67 -1.25
C PRO A 116 20.90 -1.78 -0.26
N TYR A 117 21.87 -2.42 0.38
CA TYR A 117 21.63 -3.46 1.38
C TYR A 117 20.94 -2.92 2.65
N PHE A 118 21.41 -1.80 3.20
CA PHE A 118 20.83 -1.18 4.40
C PHE A 118 19.41 -0.68 4.11
N VAL A 119 19.15 -0.16 2.91
CA VAL A 119 17.81 0.20 2.45
C VAL A 119 16.89 -1.03 2.39
N ALA A 120 17.35 -2.13 1.80
CA ALA A 120 16.57 -3.37 1.74
C ALA A 120 16.27 -3.92 3.14
N GLY A 121 17.26 -3.90 4.04
CA GLY A 121 17.12 -4.28 5.44
C GLY A 121 16.15 -3.38 6.20
N ALA A 122 16.12 -2.08 5.92
CA ALA A 122 15.18 -1.13 6.53
C ALA A 122 13.73 -1.39 6.09
N ILE A 123 13.51 -1.71 4.82
CA ILE A 123 12.18 -2.12 4.33
C ILE A 123 11.78 -3.45 5.00
N PHE A 124 12.70 -4.41 5.07
CA PHE A 124 12.45 -5.72 5.67
C PHE A 124 12.04 -5.63 7.16
N SER A 125 12.80 -4.94 8.00
CA SER A 125 12.47 -4.74 9.42
C SER A 125 11.27 -3.82 9.63
N GLY A 126 11.18 -2.74 8.84
CA GLY A 126 10.07 -1.78 8.91
C GLY A 126 8.72 -2.44 8.67
N PHE A 127 8.58 -3.23 7.59
CA PHE A 127 7.35 -3.96 7.32
C PHE A 127 7.07 -5.05 8.35
N ALA A 128 8.09 -5.69 8.92
CA ALA A 128 7.90 -6.63 10.01
C ALA A 128 7.29 -5.93 11.24
N MET A 129 7.81 -4.78 11.65
CA MET A 129 7.23 -3.98 12.75
C MET A 129 5.83 -3.46 12.42
N VAL A 130 5.57 -3.02 11.19
CA VAL A 130 4.21 -2.59 10.78
C VAL A 130 3.23 -3.77 10.89
N ASN A 131 3.65 -4.97 10.49
CA ASN A 131 2.80 -6.16 10.56
C ASN A 131 2.47 -6.56 12.01
N THR A 132 3.43 -6.49 12.95
CA THR A 132 3.14 -6.76 14.38
C THR A 132 2.09 -5.80 14.92
N LEU A 133 2.26 -4.50 14.66
CA LEU A 133 1.35 -3.46 15.16
C LEU A 133 -0.03 -3.55 14.51
N LEU A 134 -0.12 -3.80 13.20
CA LEU A 134 -1.39 -3.92 12.50
C LEU A 134 -2.19 -5.14 12.96
N ILE A 135 -1.54 -6.29 13.20
CA ILE A 135 -2.22 -7.48 13.70
C ILE A 135 -2.84 -7.24 15.08
N ILE A 136 -2.13 -6.56 15.98
CA ILE A 136 -2.64 -6.20 17.31
C ILE A 136 -3.77 -5.16 17.17
N MET A 137 -3.53 -4.08 16.42
CA MET A 137 -4.48 -2.98 16.21
C MET A 137 -5.80 -3.47 15.62
N ARG A 138 -5.73 -4.41 14.67
CA ARG A 138 -6.88 -5.06 14.04
C ARG A 138 -7.83 -5.66 15.07
N LYS A 139 -7.30 -6.35 16.08
CA LYS A 139 -8.09 -7.01 17.13
C LYS A 139 -8.52 -6.04 18.23
N VAL A 140 -7.62 -5.19 18.72
CA VAL A 140 -7.92 -4.27 19.83
C VAL A 140 -8.93 -3.20 19.43
N CYS A 141 -8.81 -2.64 18.22
CA CYS A 141 -9.70 -1.59 17.73
C CYS A 141 -10.86 -2.12 16.89
N SER A 142 -11.03 -3.45 16.78
CA SER A 142 -12.09 -4.09 15.98
C SER A 142 -12.12 -3.61 14.50
N LEU A 143 -10.96 -3.45 13.89
CA LEU A 143 -10.79 -2.95 12.51
C LEU A 143 -10.66 -4.08 11.47
N GLU A 144 -11.29 -5.21 11.76
CA GLU A 144 -11.16 -6.45 10.99
C GLU A 144 -11.69 -6.33 9.56
N ASP A 145 -12.72 -5.51 9.36
CA ASP A 145 -13.35 -5.33 8.05
C ASP A 145 -12.52 -4.43 7.12
N TYR A 146 -11.64 -3.59 7.68
CA TYR A 146 -10.75 -2.72 6.91
C TYR A 146 -9.39 -3.38 6.67
N ILE A 147 -8.77 -3.89 7.74
CA ILE A 147 -7.46 -4.54 7.66
C ILE A 147 -7.70 -6.02 7.35
N THR A 148 -7.90 -6.36 6.08
CA THR A 148 -8.19 -7.75 5.67
C THR A 148 -6.95 -8.65 5.68
N LEU A 149 -7.16 -9.97 5.57
CA LEU A 149 -6.07 -10.95 5.38
C LEU A 149 -5.20 -10.66 4.16
N GLN A 150 -5.76 -10.03 3.11
CA GLN A 150 -5.00 -9.66 1.91
C GLN A 150 -3.94 -8.61 2.21
N HIS A 151 -4.21 -7.65 3.12
CA HIS A 151 -3.19 -6.68 3.52
C HIS A 151 -2.01 -7.37 4.21
N ILE A 152 -2.29 -8.32 5.10
CA ILE A 152 -1.26 -9.10 5.80
C ILE A 152 -0.47 -9.97 4.81
N GLU A 153 -1.16 -10.63 3.87
CA GLU A 153 -0.51 -11.42 2.83
C GLU A 153 0.41 -10.56 1.94
N LEU A 154 -0.05 -9.39 1.49
CA LEU A 154 0.76 -8.49 0.67
C LEU A 154 1.98 -7.95 1.42
N MET A 155 1.84 -7.59 2.70
CA MET A 155 2.98 -7.21 3.54
C MET A 155 3.99 -8.35 3.68
N ASN A 156 3.52 -9.58 3.89
CA ASN A 156 4.40 -10.75 3.97
C ASN A 156 5.13 -11.03 2.64
N ILE A 157 4.51 -10.74 1.49
CA ILE A 157 5.19 -10.84 0.18
C ILE A 157 6.31 -9.80 0.09
N VAL A 158 6.09 -8.56 0.54
CA VAL A 158 7.15 -7.54 0.55
C VAL A 158 8.31 -7.97 1.46
N ILE A 159 8.01 -8.45 2.68
CA ILE A 159 9.00 -9.00 3.62
C ILE A 159 9.78 -10.16 3.00
N MET A 160 9.11 -11.05 2.28
CA MET A 160 9.75 -12.18 1.58
C MET A 160 10.73 -11.69 0.51
N ILE A 161 10.30 -10.74 -0.33
CA ILE A 161 11.12 -10.20 -1.42
C ILE A 161 12.35 -9.49 -0.85
N THR A 162 12.18 -8.58 0.12
CA THR A 162 13.31 -7.83 0.67
C THR A 162 14.23 -8.70 1.51
N GLY A 163 13.70 -9.69 2.24
CA GLY A 163 14.50 -10.71 2.92
C GLY A 163 15.37 -11.52 1.95
N SER A 164 14.85 -11.83 0.75
CA SER A 164 15.66 -12.50 -0.28
C SER A 164 16.77 -11.60 -0.84
N ILE A 165 16.52 -10.30 -1.02
CA ILE A 165 17.54 -9.32 -1.45
C ILE A 165 18.65 -9.22 -0.40
N VAL A 166 18.29 -9.15 0.88
CA VAL A 166 19.24 -9.17 2.01
C VAL A 166 20.05 -10.48 1.99
N GLY A 167 19.42 -11.62 1.75
CA GLY A 167 20.11 -12.91 1.61
C GLY A 167 21.15 -12.93 0.48
N VAL A 168 20.82 -12.34 -0.68
CA VAL A 168 21.76 -12.20 -1.80
C VAL A 168 22.95 -11.30 -1.42
N ALA A 169 22.71 -10.22 -0.67
CA ALA A 169 23.78 -9.35 -0.18
C ALA A 169 24.74 -10.10 0.75
N TYR A 170 24.24 -10.92 1.69
CA TYR A 170 25.10 -11.75 2.56
C TYR A 170 25.98 -12.71 1.77
N ILE A 171 25.42 -13.40 0.77
CA ILE A 171 26.19 -14.31 -0.08
C ILE A 171 27.25 -13.55 -0.87
N THR A 172 26.91 -12.36 -1.36
CA THR A 172 27.85 -11.49 -2.08
C THR A 172 29.01 -11.06 -1.19
N GLU A 173 28.75 -10.67 0.05
CA GLU A 173 29.79 -10.34 1.02
C GLU A 173 30.73 -11.53 1.30
N LEU A 174 30.16 -12.72 1.55
CA LEU A 174 30.96 -13.93 1.75
C LEU A 174 31.80 -14.28 0.52
N PHE A 175 31.23 -14.14 -0.67
CA PHE A 175 31.93 -14.36 -1.93
C PHE A 175 33.08 -13.39 -2.12
N ILE A 176 32.84 -12.08 -1.91
CA ILE A 176 33.87 -11.05 -2.07
C ILE A 176 34.95 -11.18 -1.00
N ALA A 177 34.60 -11.53 0.24
CA ALA A 177 35.59 -11.80 1.28
C ALA A 177 36.54 -12.93 0.88
N TRP A 178 36.00 -14.04 0.35
CA TRP A 178 36.80 -15.14 -0.17
C TRP A 178 37.62 -14.73 -1.40
N TYR A 179 37.02 -14.00 -2.35
CA TYR A 179 37.61 -13.64 -3.64
C TYR A 179 38.68 -12.52 -3.56
N SER A 180 38.54 -11.58 -2.62
CA SER A 180 39.36 -10.36 -2.51
C SER A 180 40.86 -10.62 -2.34
N GLY A 181 41.23 -11.73 -1.68
CA GLY A 181 42.63 -12.06 -1.37
C GLY A 181 43.26 -11.19 -0.28
N VAL A 182 42.50 -10.25 0.31
CA VAL A 182 42.93 -9.47 1.48
C VAL A 182 42.69 -10.27 2.75
N GLU A 183 43.77 -10.66 3.44
CA GLU A 183 43.70 -11.51 4.64
C GLU A 183 42.84 -10.91 5.77
N TYR A 184 42.86 -9.59 5.94
CA TYR A 184 42.04 -8.91 6.95
C TYR A 184 40.53 -9.04 6.71
N GLU A 185 40.09 -8.96 5.45
CA GLU A 185 38.68 -9.16 5.08
C GLU A 185 38.28 -10.63 5.29
N GLN A 186 39.12 -11.57 4.84
CA GLN A 186 38.89 -13.00 5.06
C GLN A 186 38.79 -13.33 6.57
N TYR A 187 39.69 -12.77 7.38
CA TYR A 187 39.67 -12.95 8.82
C TYR A 187 38.43 -12.31 9.48
N ALA A 188 37.99 -11.14 9.02
CA ALA A 188 36.79 -10.49 9.56
C ALA A 188 35.54 -11.38 9.41
N PHE A 189 35.34 -12.01 8.25
CA PHE A 189 34.22 -12.94 8.04
C PHE A 189 34.41 -14.29 8.72
N LEU A 190 35.65 -14.80 8.84
CA LEU A 190 35.94 -15.98 9.65
C LEU A 190 35.62 -15.72 11.13
N ASN A 191 36.00 -14.55 11.66
CA ASN A 191 35.70 -14.13 13.02
C ASN A 191 34.18 -14.02 13.27
N ARG A 192 33.39 -13.55 12.29
CA ARG A 192 31.92 -13.59 12.38
C ARG A 192 31.39 -15.02 12.52
N ALA A 193 31.92 -15.96 11.73
CA ALA A 193 31.42 -17.33 11.69
C ALA A 193 31.85 -18.20 12.89
N THR A 194 33.13 -18.12 13.31
CA THR A 194 33.72 -19.02 14.32
C THR A 194 34.33 -18.30 15.53
N GLY A 195 34.28 -16.97 15.57
CA GLY A 195 34.85 -16.18 16.66
C GLY A 195 33.96 -16.12 17.91
N PRO A 196 34.31 -15.25 18.88
CA PRO A 196 33.59 -15.12 20.16
C PRO A 196 32.09 -14.78 20.03
N TYR A 197 31.69 -14.14 18.93
CA TYR A 197 30.31 -13.75 18.64
C TYR A 197 29.62 -14.66 17.60
N TRP A 198 30.10 -15.90 17.42
CA TRP A 198 29.52 -16.88 16.48
C TRP A 198 28.01 -17.06 16.66
N TRP A 199 27.54 -17.03 17.91
CA TRP A 199 26.13 -17.20 18.27
C TRP A 199 25.26 -16.05 17.75
N ALA A 200 25.79 -14.82 17.76
CA ALA A 200 25.08 -13.63 17.26
C ALA A 200 24.97 -13.68 15.73
N TYR A 201 26.06 -14.05 15.05
CA TYR A 201 26.05 -14.23 13.59
C TYR A 201 25.14 -15.39 13.17
N LEU A 202 25.21 -16.54 13.84
CA LEU A 202 24.34 -17.69 13.55
C LEU A 202 22.87 -17.35 13.76
N LEU A 203 22.53 -16.65 14.84
CA LEU A 203 21.16 -16.22 15.12
C LEU A 203 20.68 -15.23 14.07
N MET A 204 21.49 -14.21 13.73
CA MET A 204 21.19 -13.25 12.67
C MET A 204 20.93 -13.96 11.34
N MET A 205 21.86 -14.81 10.88
CA MET A 205 21.72 -15.54 9.61
C MET A 205 20.50 -16.45 9.63
N SER A 206 20.27 -17.19 10.71
CA SER A 206 19.13 -18.10 10.82
C SER A 206 17.80 -17.34 10.78
N CYS A 207 17.68 -16.25 11.53
CA CYS A 207 16.49 -15.42 11.53
C CYS A 207 16.26 -14.76 10.17
N ASN A 208 17.25 -14.07 9.60
CA ASN A 208 17.04 -13.26 8.40
C ASN A 208 16.98 -14.10 7.12
N VAL A 209 17.69 -15.24 7.06
CA VAL A 209 17.68 -16.11 5.86
C VAL A 209 16.48 -17.03 5.86
N PHE A 210 16.15 -17.72 6.98
CA PHE A 210 15.06 -18.72 6.96
C PHE A 210 13.66 -18.11 7.12
N SER A 211 13.49 -17.10 7.98
CA SER A 211 12.16 -16.52 8.27
C SER A 211 11.40 -16.07 7.02
N PRO A 212 12.00 -15.32 6.06
CA PRO A 212 11.28 -14.92 4.85
C PRO A 212 10.96 -16.10 3.93
N GLN A 213 11.73 -17.21 3.95
CA GLN A 213 11.48 -18.34 3.05
C GLN A 213 10.20 -19.11 3.41
N PHE A 214 9.78 -19.06 4.67
CA PHE A 214 8.48 -19.65 5.04
C PHE A 214 7.29 -18.96 4.36
N MET A 215 7.45 -17.70 3.92
CA MET A 215 6.40 -16.94 3.24
C MET A 215 6.16 -17.37 1.78
N TRP A 216 7.00 -18.24 1.22
CA TRP A 216 6.72 -18.91 -0.05
C TRP A 216 5.51 -19.84 0.05
N PHE A 217 5.29 -20.44 1.22
CA PHE A 217 4.16 -21.33 1.44
C PHE A 217 2.91 -20.52 1.74
N LYS A 218 1.95 -20.48 0.79
CA LYS A 218 0.69 -19.75 0.95
C LYS A 218 -0.04 -20.06 2.25
N LYS A 219 -0.05 -21.34 2.68
CA LYS A 219 -0.67 -21.78 3.95
C LYS A 219 -0.10 -21.07 5.18
N LEU A 220 1.21 -20.81 5.19
CA LEU A 220 1.90 -20.10 6.27
C LEU A 220 1.71 -18.59 6.12
N ARG A 221 1.86 -18.08 4.89
CA ARG A 221 1.74 -16.66 4.57
C ARG A 221 0.35 -16.07 4.88
N THR A 222 -0.72 -16.84 4.70
CA THR A 222 -2.10 -16.40 4.99
C THR A 222 -2.53 -16.68 6.44
N SER A 223 -1.63 -17.13 7.31
CA SER A 223 -1.90 -17.35 8.73
C SER A 223 -1.47 -16.12 9.54
N ILE A 224 -2.44 -15.43 10.16
CA ILE A 224 -2.18 -14.25 11.01
C ILE A 224 -1.21 -14.60 12.14
N MET A 225 -1.45 -15.73 12.82
CA MET A 225 -0.65 -16.14 13.96
C MET A 225 0.80 -16.39 13.57
N PHE A 226 1.02 -17.11 12.46
CA PHE A 226 2.37 -17.37 11.95
C PHE A 226 3.08 -16.07 11.52
N SER A 227 2.36 -15.19 10.83
CA SER A 227 2.89 -13.89 10.38
C SER A 227 3.32 -13.02 11.56
N PHE A 228 2.57 -13.03 12.67
CA PHE A 228 2.90 -12.30 13.89
C PHE A 228 4.19 -12.80 14.56
N PHE A 229 4.38 -14.12 14.65
CA PHE A 229 5.62 -14.66 15.22
C PHE A 229 6.83 -14.38 14.32
N ILE A 230 6.68 -14.58 13.01
CA ILE A 230 7.78 -14.33 12.06
C ILE A 230 8.19 -12.86 12.06
N SER A 231 7.26 -11.92 12.13
CA SER A 231 7.63 -10.51 12.15
C SER A 231 8.42 -10.10 13.39
N ILE A 232 8.17 -10.72 14.55
CA ILE A 232 9.01 -10.53 15.75
C ILE A 232 10.42 -11.11 15.51
N VAL A 233 10.49 -12.34 14.98
CA VAL A 233 11.77 -13.01 14.69
C VAL A 233 12.62 -12.19 13.70
N VAL A 234 12.01 -11.61 12.67
CA VAL A 234 12.67 -10.72 11.71
C VAL A 234 13.26 -9.49 12.42
N ASN A 235 12.49 -8.82 13.28
CA ASN A 235 13.00 -7.65 14.01
C ASN A 235 14.17 -7.99 14.94
N VAL A 236 14.12 -9.15 15.61
CA VAL A 236 15.24 -9.65 16.42
C VAL A 236 16.47 -9.91 15.54
N GLY A 237 16.30 -10.60 14.41
CA GLY A 237 17.38 -10.87 13.46
C GLY A 237 18.02 -9.60 12.91
N MET A 238 17.22 -8.59 12.57
CA MET A 238 17.68 -7.30 12.07
C MET A 238 18.38 -6.44 13.13
N TRP A 239 17.99 -6.58 14.41
CA TRP A 239 18.76 -5.99 15.50
C TRP A 239 20.15 -6.63 15.60
N PHE A 240 20.22 -7.98 15.54
CA PHE A 240 21.49 -8.69 15.52
C PHE A 240 22.32 -8.37 14.28
N GLU A 241 21.70 -8.08 13.14
CA GLU A 241 22.41 -7.64 11.94
C GLU A 241 23.25 -6.39 12.18
N ARG A 242 22.62 -5.35 12.75
CA ARG A 242 23.34 -4.10 13.07
C ARG A 242 24.37 -4.32 14.17
N PHE A 243 24.05 -5.09 15.20
CA PHE A 243 25.01 -5.45 16.25
C PHE A 243 26.23 -6.18 15.69
N VAL A 244 26.03 -7.18 14.83
CA VAL A 244 27.09 -7.99 14.24
C VAL A 244 27.97 -7.13 13.35
N ILE A 245 27.39 -6.36 12.42
CA ILE A 245 28.18 -5.48 11.55
C ILE A 245 29.07 -4.56 12.38
N ILE A 246 28.54 -3.94 13.43
CA ILE A 246 29.29 -2.97 14.23
C ILE A 246 30.33 -3.66 15.12
N VAL A 247 29.90 -4.55 16.02
CA VAL A 247 30.75 -5.08 17.09
C VAL A 247 31.78 -6.07 16.55
N THR A 248 31.40 -6.96 15.62
CA THR A 248 32.31 -8.01 15.14
C THR A 248 33.44 -7.49 14.27
N SER A 249 33.24 -6.35 13.60
CA SER A 249 34.27 -5.67 12.80
C SER A 249 35.14 -4.72 13.62
N LEU A 250 34.69 -4.25 14.79
CA LEU A 250 35.47 -3.36 15.65
C LEU A 250 36.31 -4.10 16.70
N HIS A 251 35.80 -5.18 17.29
CA HIS A 251 36.52 -5.85 18.38
C HIS A 251 37.75 -6.65 17.89
N ARG A 252 37.81 -6.92 16.58
CA ARG A 252 38.90 -7.60 15.87
C ARG A 252 39.13 -6.89 14.54
N ASP A 253 40.14 -6.03 14.50
CA ASP A 253 40.54 -5.25 13.33
C ASP A 253 42.03 -5.48 13.01
N TYR A 254 42.68 -4.48 12.40
CA TYR A 254 44.06 -4.52 11.93
C TYR A 254 45.11 -4.92 12.98
N LEU A 255 44.98 -4.48 14.23
CA LEU A 255 46.04 -4.64 15.23
C LEU A 255 45.64 -5.65 16.31
N PRO A 256 46.31 -6.82 16.39
CA PRO A 256 46.03 -7.81 17.44
C PRO A 256 46.17 -7.28 18.87
N SER A 257 47.00 -6.26 19.10
CA SER A 257 47.15 -5.63 20.42
C SER A 257 45.92 -4.87 20.90
N SER A 258 45.05 -4.43 19.98
CA SER A 258 43.84 -3.67 20.28
C SER A 258 42.59 -4.55 20.41
N TRP A 259 42.75 -5.86 20.23
CA TRP A 259 41.66 -6.82 20.26
C TRP A 259 41.03 -6.92 21.65
N THR A 260 39.71 -6.71 21.72
CA THR A 260 38.97 -6.67 22.98
C THR A 260 37.61 -7.35 22.88
N MET A 261 36.82 -7.31 23.94
CA MET A 261 35.46 -7.82 23.98
C MET A 261 34.49 -6.71 24.34
N PHE A 262 33.29 -6.78 23.80
CA PHE A 262 32.16 -5.93 24.15
C PHE A 262 31.15 -6.71 25.00
N SER A 263 30.87 -6.20 26.20
CA SER A 263 29.77 -6.64 27.05
C SER A 263 28.93 -5.42 27.41
N PRO A 264 27.65 -5.36 27.03
CA PRO A 264 26.80 -4.24 27.41
C PRO A 264 26.58 -4.23 28.92
N THR A 265 26.42 -3.04 29.47
CA THR A 265 26.02 -2.83 30.87
C THR A 265 24.50 -2.82 30.99
N PHE A 266 23.99 -2.87 32.22
CA PHE A 266 22.55 -2.75 32.47
C PHE A 266 21.98 -1.39 32.01
N VAL A 267 22.81 -0.35 31.92
CA VAL A 267 22.40 0.99 31.46
C VAL A 267 22.15 0.99 29.95
N ASP A 268 23.00 0.32 29.16
CA ASP A 268 22.81 0.18 27.71
C ASP A 268 21.48 -0.51 27.38
N ILE A 269 21.21 -1.62 28.11
CA ILE A 269 19.95 -2.37 27.99
C ILE A 269 18.77 -1.52 28.48
N GLY A 270 18.94 -0.81 29.61
CA GLY A 270 17.91 0.06 30.17
C GLY A 270 17.47 1.18 29.23
N ILE A 271 18.43 1.82 28.54
CA ILE A 271 18.15 2.84 27.53
C ILE A 271 17.39 2.23 26.35
N PHE A 272 17.82 1.07 25.85
CA PHE A 272 17.13 0.37 24.75
C PHE A 272 15.69 -0.04 25.10
N ILE A 273 15.46 -0.57 26.31
CA ILE A 273 14.10 -0.86 26.79
C ILE A 273 13.30 0.43 26.94
N GLY A 274 13.94 1.51 27.42
CA GLY A 274 13.34 2.84 27.53
C GLY A 274 12.83 3.38 26.20
N THR A 275 13.57 3.21 25.10
CA THR A 275 13.11 3.66 23.77
C THR A 275 11.94 2.83 23.26
N ILE A 276 11.89 1.53 23.54
CA ILE A 276 10.72 0.68 23.25
C ILE A 276 9.50 1.19 24.01
N GLY A 277 9.65 1.48 25.31
CA GLY A 277 8.59 2.03 26.14
C GLY A 277 8.10 3.40 25.62
N PHE A 278 9.03 4.31 25.30
CA PHE A 278 8.71 5.62 24.78
C PHE A 278 7.98 5.54 23.42
N PHE A 279 8.42 4.65 22.53
CA PHE A 279 7.74 4.37 21.26
C PHE A 279 6.28 3.97 21.49
N PHE A 280 6.03 2.99 22.37
CA PHE A 280 4.66 2.53 22.64
C PHE A 280 3.81 3.59 23.34
N VAL A 281 4.38 4.41 24.23
CA VAL A 281 3.66 5.54 24.84
C VAL A 281 3.17 6.50 23.75
N LEU A 282 4.05 6.93 22.85
CA LEU A 282 3.66 7.83 21.75
C LEU A 282 2.67 7.18 20.78
N PHE A 283 2.91 5.92 20.40
CA PHE A 283 2.05 5.19 19.47
C PHE A 283 0.64 4.94 20.05
N LEU A 284 0.54 4.60 21.33
CA LEU A 284 -0.75 4.41 21.99
C LEU A 284 -1.50 5.73 22.17
N LEU A 285 -0.80 6.83 22.47
CA LEU A 285 -1.40 8.17 22.48
C LEU A 285 -1.94 8.54 21.10
N TYR A 286 -1.17 8.28 20.04
CA TYR A 286 -1.62 8.45 18.65
C TYR A 286 -2.87 7.62 18.36
N ALA A 287 -2.85 6.32 18.64
CA ALA A 287 -3.97 5.41 18.35
C ALA A 287 -5.28 5.79 19.07
N ARG A 288 -5.19 6.52 20.18
CA ARG A 288 -6.34 6.98 20.96
C ARG A 288 -6.85 8.36 20.57
N THR A 289 -6.00 9.21 19.98
CA THR A 289 -6.33 10.63 19.73
C THR A 289 -6.42 10.99 18.25
N PHE A 290 -5.80 10.22 17.36
CA PHE A 290 -5.81 10.46 15.93
C PHE A 290 -6.67 9.43 15.19
N PRO A 291 -7.14 9.75 13.97
CA PRO A 291 -7.78 8.76 13.11
C PRO A 291 -6.72 7.76 12.62
N VAL A 292 -6.85 6.51 13.06
CA VAL A 292 -5.90 5.42 12.73
C VAL A 292 -6.04 4.88 11.29
N ILE A 293 -7.10 5.26 10.58
CA ILE A 293 -7.35 4.94 9.17
C ILE A 293 -7.73 6.23 8.45
N ALA A 294 -7.04 6.50 7.33
CA ALA A 294 -7.32 7.64 6.47
C ALA A 294 -8.72 7.52 5.82
N GLN A 295 -9.70 8.26 6.34
CA GLN A 295 -11.09 8.12 5.92
C GLN A 295 -11.33 8.74 4.55
N ALA A 296 -10.62 9.82 4.23
CA ALA A 296 -10.64 10.46 2.92
C ALA A 296 -10.33 9.45 1.80
N GLU A 297 -9.28 8.66 1.96
CA GLU A 297 -8.82 7.69 0.95
C GLU A 297 -9.70 6.44 0.91
N VAL A 298 -10.05 5.88 2.08
CA VAL A 298 -10.86 4.65 2.12
C VAL A 298 -12.22 4.85 1.43
N LYS A 299 -12.80 6.06 1.52
CA LYS A 299 -14.08 6.37 0.87
C LYS A 299 -13.98 6.38 -0.66
N THR A 300 -12.85 6.73 -1.26
CA THR A 300 -12.71 6.76 -2.73
C THR A 300 -12.64 5.34 -3.31
N ILE A 301 -12.05 4.39 -2.57
CA ILE A 301 -11.91 2.99 -3.01
C ILE A 301 -13.12 2.10 -2.64
N LEU A 302 -14.00 2.57 -1.74
CA LEU A 302 -15.11 1.75 -1.24
C LEU A 302 -16.04 1.27 -2.36
N LYS A 303 -16.39 2.18 -3.29
CA LYS A 303 -17.31 1.87 -4.41
C LYS A 303 -16.66 0.99 -5.48
N SER A 304 -15.34 1.11 -5.67
CA SER A 304 -14.62 0.33 -6.68
C SER A 304 -14.32 -1.09 -6.18
N SER A 305 -13.89 -1.23 -4.91
CA SER A 305 -13.29 -2.45 -4.37
C SER A 305 -14.10 -3.16 -3.28
N GLY A 306 -15.13 -2.52 -2.72
CA GLY A 306 -15.96 -3.11 -1.66
C GLY A 306 -16.76 -4.32 -2.13
N GLU A 307 -16.80 -5.38 -1.32
CA GLU A 307 -17.42 -6.67 -1.69
C GLU A 307 -18.90 -6.51 -2.08
N ARG A 308 -19.65 -5.69 -1.34
CA ARG A 308 -21.05 -5.34 -1.67
C ARG A 308 -21.18 -4.75 -3.07
N TYR A 309 -20.33 -3.78 -3.41
CA TYR A 309 -20.38 -3.10 -4.70
C TYR A 309 -19.88 -4.00 -5.84
N LYS A 310 -18.93 -4.91 -5.58
CA LYS A 310 -18.53 -5.95 -6.53
C LYS A 310 -19.68 -6.89 -6.85
N ARG A 311 -20.37 -7.42 -5.83
CA ARG A 311 -21.54 -8.30 -6.02
C ARG A 311 -22.68 -7.61 -6.79
N ILE A 312 -22.98 -6.35 -6.49
CA ILE A 312 -24.00 -5.57 -7.21
C ILE A 312 -23.62 -5.40 -8.69
N ARG A 313 -22.32 -5.16 -8.96
CA ARG A 313 -21.79 -5.01 -10.32
C ARG A 313 -21.81 -6.34 -11.10
N GLU A 314 -21.41 -7.43 -10.46
CA GLU A 314 -21.47 -8.79 -11.01
C GLU A 314 -22.92 -9.22 -11.28
N ALA A 315 -23.87 -8.80 -10.44
CA ALA A 315 -25.30 -9.03 -10.61
C ALA A 315 -25.97 -8.11 -11.67
N GLY A 316 -25.22 -7.22 -12.32
CA GLY A 316 -25.74 -6.28 -13.33
C GLY A 316 -26.72 -5.24 -12.79
N GLN A 317 -26.72 -4.98 -11.48
CA GLN A 317 -27.63 -4.03 -10.83
C GLN A 317 -27.05 -2.61 -10.80
N SER A 318 -27.93 -1.60 -10.85
CA SER A 318 -27.51 -0.19 -10.79
C SER A 318 -26.91 0.17 -9.42
N LEU A 319 -25.82 0.94 -9.46
CA LEU A 319 -25.14 1.46 -8.27
C LEU A 319 -25.79 2.75 -7.74
N VAL A 320 -26.80 3.29 -8.41
CA VAL A 320 -27.50 4.51 -8.01
C VAL A 320 -28.29 4.26 -6.72
N GLY A 321 -28.08 5.10 -5.70
CA GLY A 321 -28.75 4.98 -4.38
C GLY A 321 -28.13 3.98 -3.39
N THR A 322 -27.17 3.16 -3.81
CA THR A 322 -26.54 2.12 -2.96
C THR A 322 -25.54 2.65 -1.92
N GLY A 323 -25.22 3.95 -1.97
CA GLY A 323 -24.28 4.63 -1.06
C GLY A 323 -24.84 4.91 0.34
N ALA A 324 -26.15 4.73 0.55
CA ALA A 324 -26.79 4.86 1.85
C ALA A 324 -26.69 3.52 2.60
N ASP A 325 -26.00 3.52 3.73
CA ASP A 325 -26.07 2.45 4.72
C ASP A 325 -27.21 2.77 5.69
N GLU A 326 -28.17 1.85 5.85
CA GLU A 326 -29.31 1.95 6.77
C GLU A 326 -28.89 2.24 8.22
N ARG A 327 -27.65 1.90 8.60
CA ARG A 327 -27.09 2.19 9.94
C ARG A 327 -26.73 3.66 10.16
N THR A 328 -26.44 4.41 9.09
CA THR A 328 -25.97 5.81 9.15
C THR A 328 -26.95 6.81 8.56
N SER A 329 -27.83 6.34 7.68
CA SER A 329 -28.91 7.12 7.10
C SER A 329 -30.17 6.83 7.92
N GLY A 330 -30.44 7.67 8.91
CA GLY A 330 -31.70 7.60 9.66
C GLY A 330 -32.86 7.47 8.67
N LYS A 331 -33.67 6.42 8.87
CA LYS A 331 -34.84 6.02 8.05
C LYS A 331 -35.34 7.09 7.07
N ALA A 332 -35.03 6.90 5.79
CA ALA A 332 -35.90 7.12 4.63
C ALA A 332 -35.03 7.14 3.36
N VAL A 333 -34.69 5.96 2.83
CA VAL A 333 -34.41 5.88 1.39
C VAL A 333 -35.74 5.58 0.73
N VAL A 334 -36.41 6.63 0.26
CA VAL A 334 -37.46 6.48 -0.75
C VAL A 334 -36.79 5.79 -1.92
N LYS A 335 -37.18 4.54 -2.21
CA LYS A 335 -36.91 3.93 -3.51
C LYS A 335 -37.53 4.87 -4.54
N ALA A 336 -36.70 5.68 -5.19
CA ALA A 336 -37.12 6.36 -6.40
C ALA A 336 -37.35 5.24 -7.44
N GLU A 337 -38.61 4.84 -7.61
CA GLU A 337 -39.01 4.11 -8.79
C GLU A 337 -38.68 4.99 -9.99
N ALA A 338 -37.91 4.44 -10.94
CA ALA A 338 -37.65 5.09 -12.20
C ALA A 338 -39.01 5.40 -12.88
N PRO A 339 -39.19 6.60 -13.45
CA PRO A 339 -40.44 6.92 -14.14
C PRO A 339 -40.60 5.95 -15.32
N LYS A 340 -41.70 5.20 -15.33
CA LYS A 340 -42.15 4.48 -16.53
C LYS A 340 -42.56 5.53 -17.56
N VAL A 341 -41.61 5.94 -18.40
CA VAL A 341 -41.90 6.72 -19.60
C VAL A 341 -42.49 5.76 -20.63
N ASP A 342 -43.69 6.06 -21.11
CA ASP A 342 -44.36 5.32 -22.18
C ASP A 342 -43.58 5.51 -23.49
N ASN A 343 -42.66 4.59 -23.79
CA ASN A 343 -41.72 4.68 -24.91
C ASN A 343 -42.30 4.14 -26.24
N THR A 344 -43.64 4.00 -26.34
CA THR A 344 -44.31 3.34 -27.46
C THR A 344 -44.00 3.98 -28.82
N GLU A 345 -43.91 5.31 -28.92
CA GLU A 345 -43.54 5.99 -30.18
C GLU A 345 -42.08 5.72 -30.60
N LYS A 346 -41.15 5.68 -29.63
CA LYS A 346 -39.73 5.44 -29.88
C LYS A 346 -39.49 4.00 -30.33
N VAL A 347 -40.15 3.04 -29.69
CA VAL A 347 -40.10 1.62 -30.07
C VAL A 347 -40.61 1.43 -31.52
N ASN A 348 -41.72 2.08 -31.89
CA ASN A 348 -42.23 2.02 -33.26
C ASN A 348 -41.25 2.60 -34.28
N SER A 349 -40.61 3.74 -33.97
CA SER A 349 -39.59 4.32 -34.85
C SER A 349 -38.35 3.44 -35.02
N LEU A 350 -37.94 2.74 -33.95
CA LEU A 350 -36.82 1.81 -33.97
C LEU A 350 -37.13 0.60 -34.86
N LEU A 351 -38.31 0.00 -34.67
CA LEU A 351 -38.76 -1.19 -35.42
C LEU A 351 -39.02 -0.91 -36.90
N GLN A 352 -39.40 0.31 -37.29
CA GLN A 352 -39.53 0.69 -38.70
C GLN A 352 -38.20 0.57 -39.46
N THR A 353 -37.08 0.88 -38.81
CA THR A 353 -35.75 0.86 -39.44
C THR A 353 -35.12 -0.54 -39.41
N ILE A 354 -35.20 -1.24 -38.28
CA ILE A 354 -34.55 -2.56 -38.12
C ILE A 354 -35.43 -3.73 -38.59
N GLY A 355 -36.74 -3.49 -38.78
CA GLY A 355 -37.73 -4.48 -39.18
C GLY A 355 -38.45 -5.12 -37.99
N THR A 356 -39.63 -5.65 -38.24
CA THR A 356 -40.46 -6.37 -37.26
C THR A 356 -40.27 -7.88 -37.38
N PHE A 357 -40.26 -8.57 -36.25
CA PHE A 357 -40.26 -10.04 -36.22
C PHE A 357 -41.70 -10.56 -36.25
N ASP A 358 -41.97 -11.53 -37.11
CA ASP A 358 -43.25 -12.24 -37.19
C ASP A 358 -43.05 -13.69 -36.72
N ALA A 359 -43.67 -14.00 -35.58
CA ALA A 359 -43.55 -15.31 -34.93
C ALA A 359 -44.19 -16.45 -35.75
N SER A 360 -44.99 -16.14 -36.78
CA SER A 360 -45.60 -17.15 -37.66
C SER A 360 -44.69 -17.58 -38.82
N SER A 361 -43.65 -16.80 -39.13
CA SER A 361 -42.78 -17.01 -40.31
C SER A 361 -41.29 -17.20 -39.98
N GLY A 362 -40.85 -17.07 -38.72
CA GLY A 362 -39.45 -17.25 -38.34
C GLY A 362 -39.22 -17.76 -36.92
N THR A 363 -38.01 -18.29 -36.66
CA THR A 363 -37.52 -18.67 -35.33
C THR A 363 -36.71 -17.52 -34.72
N ALA A 364 -36.88 -17.25 -33.43
CA ALA A 364 -36.08 -16.25 -32.72
C ALA A 364 -34.63 -16.72 -32.57
N ASP A 365 -33.67 -15.79 -32.70
CA ASP A 365 -32.25 -16.05 -32.53
C ASP A 365 -31.85 -15.95 -31.05
N GLU A 366 -30.79 -16.66 -30.67
CA GLU A 366 -30.21 -16.59 -29.33
C GLU A 366 -29.25 -15.39 -29.24
N LEU A 367 -29.79 -14.22 -28.87
CA LEU A 367 -29.06 -12.95 -28.87
C LEU A 367 -27.88 -12.93 -27.89
N GLN A 368 -27.86 -13.85 -26.92
CA GLN A 368 -26.73 -14.04 -25.97
C GLN A 368 -25.40 -14.38 -26.66
N LYS A 369 -25.43 -14.82 -27.93
CA LYS A 369 -24.21 -15.05 -28.72
C LYS A 369 -23.47 -13.74 -29.05
N ILE A 370 -24.10 -12.58 -28.90
CA ILE A 370 -23.46 -11.27 -29.04
C ILE A 370 -22.81 -10.89 -27.70
N ASN A 371 -21.51 -10.62 -27.72
CA ASN A 371 -20.78 -10.19 -26.53
C ASN A 371 -21.38 -8.88 -26.00
N GLY A 372 -21.85 -8.93 -24.75
CA GLY A 372 -22.50 -7.80 -24.09
C GLY A 372 -24.00 -7.97 -23.88
N VAL A 373 -24.64 -8.93 -24.57
CA VAL A 373 -26.04 -9.31 -24.36
C VAL A 373 -26.08 -10.47 -23.35
N GLY A 374 -26.50 -10.18 -22.12
CA GLY A 374 -26.80 -11.20 -21.11
C GLY A 374 -28.30 -11.55 -21.05
N PRO A 375 -28.73 -12.54 -20.24
CA PRO A 375 -30.11 -13.01 -20.20
C PRO A 375 -31.16 -11.91 -19.97
N LYS A 376 -30.90 -10.98 -19.05
CA LYS A 376 -31.79 -9.84 -18.79
C LYS A 376 -31.85 -8.82 -19.93
N MET A 377 -30.74 -8.68 -20.67
CA MET A 377 -30.68 -7.76 -21.79
C MET A 377 -31.44 -8.34 -22.98
N GLU A 378 -31.34 -9.64 -23.20
CA GLU A 378 -32.16 -10.35 -24.18
C GLU A 378 -33.66 -10.27 -23.85
N GLU A 379 -34.05 -10.45 -22.59
CA GLU A 379 -35.45 -10.22 -22.17
C GLU A 379 -35.92 -8.79 -22.46
N ALA A 380 -35.07 -7.79 -22.21
CA ALA A 380 -35.38 -6.40 -22.50
C ALA A 380 -35.52 -6.14 -24.02
N LEU A 381 -34.63 -6.70 -24.85
CA LEU A 381 -34.70 -6.60 -26.32
C LEU A 381 -35.95 -7.29 -26.88
N ASN A 382 -36.28 -8.48 -26.38
CA ASN A 382 -37.49 -9.21 -26.74
C ASN A 382 -38.75 -8.40 -26.38
N SER A 383 -38.76 -7.76 -25.21
CA SER A 383 -39.90 -6.94 -24.76
C SER A 383 -40.19 -5.73 -25.67
N ILE A 384 -39.19 -5.27 -26.44
CA ILE A 384 -39.32 -4.16 -27.40
C ILE A 384 -39.38 -4.62 -28.87
N GLY A 385 -39.50 -5.93 -29.12
CA GLY A 385 -39.74 -6.46 -30.47
C GLY A 385 -38.50 -6.91 -31.25
N ILE A 386 -37.34 -7.02 -30.60
CA ILE A 386 -36.07 -7.41 -31.23
C ILE A 386 -35.75 -8.86 -30.86
N TYR A 387 -35.79 -9.75 -31.85
CA TYR A 387 -35.68 -11.19 -31.66
C TYR A 387 -34.63 -11.86 -32.56
N THR A 388 -34.05 -11.13 -33.52
CA THR A 388 -33.17 -11.72 -34.55
C THR A 388 -31.85 -10.97 -34.71
N PHE A 389 -30.80 -11.69 -35.10
CA PHE A 389 -29.53 -11.10 -35.50
C PHE A 389 -29.71 -10.14 -36.67
N LEU A 390 -30.65 -10.42 -37.59
CA LEU A 390 -30.95 -9.55 -38.73
C LEU A 390 -31.40 -8.16 -38.28
N GLN A 391 -32.25 -8.05 -37.26
CA GLN A 391 -32.67 -6.77 -36.70
C GLN A 391 -31.47 -6.02 -36.08
N VAL A 392 -30.66 -6.71 -35.27
CA VAL A 392 -29.47 -6.10 -34.62
C VAL A 392 -28.43 -5.66 -35.65
N SER A 393 -28.25 -6.42 -36.74
CA SER A 393 -27.28 -6.12 -37.80
C SER A 393 -27.54 -4.81 -38.56
N LYS A 394 -28.78 -4.32 -38.52
CA LYS A 394 -29.23 -3.09 -39.18
C LYS A 394 -29.09 -1.85 -38.30
N MET A 395 -28.72 -2.01 -37.03
CA MET A 395 -28.54 -0.88 -36.12
C MET A 395 -27.36 -0.01 -36.55
N THR A 396 -27.61 1.29 -36.67
CA THR A 396 -26.59 2.33 -36.77
C THR A 396 -26.54 3.15 -35.49
N LYS A 397 -25.70 4.19 -35.46
CA LYS A 397 -25.58 5.09 -34.31
C LYS A 397 -26.93 5.64 -33.83
N ARG A 398 -27.83 5.98 -34.77
CA ARG A 398 -29.17 6.48 -34.45
C ARG A 398 -30.03 5.45 -33.71
N GLU A 399 -29.96 4.18 -34.12
CA GLU A 399 -30.72 3.11 -33.47
C GLU A 399 -30.13 2.71 -32.12
N TYR A 400 -28.80 2.83 -31.94
CA TYR A 400 -28.17 2.67 -30.62
C TYR A 400 -28.61 3.77 -29.65
N ASP A 401 -28.60 5.04 -30.08
CA ASP A 401 -29.07 6.15 -29.25
C ASP A 401 -30.54 5.95 -28.84
N LEU A 402 -31.41 5.51 -29.78
CA LEU A 402 -32.81 5.19 -29.49
C LEU A 402 -32.96 4.01 -28.53
N LEU A 403 -32.15 2.95 -28.70
CA LEU A 403 -32.16 1.78 -27.83
C LEU A 403 -31.73 2.14 -26.39
N ASP A 404 -30.74 3.00 -26.24
CA ASP A 404 -30.27 3.49 -24.94
C ASP A 404 -31.34 4.33 -24.23
N GLU A 405 -32.05 5.18 -24.98
CA GLU A 405 -33.18 5.95 -24.46
C GLU A 405 -34.37 5.07 -24.05
N ILE A 406 -34.61 3.97 -24.78
CA ILE A 406 -35.75 3.07 -24.52
C ILE A 406 -35.47 2.16 -23.32
N THR A 407 -34.28 1.57 -23.25
CA THR A 407 -33.93 0.57 -22.23
C THR A 407 -33.39 1.18 -20.94
N GLY A 408 -32.90 2.43 -20.98
CA GLY A 408 -32.36 3.17 -19.83
C GLY A 408 -31.19 2.48 -19.12
N SER A 409 -30.68 1.39 -19.69
CA SER A 409 -29.77 0.44 -19.06
C SER A 409 -28.47 0.39 -19.85
N PHE A 410 -27.43 1.02 -19.30
CA PHE A 410 -26.06 1.08 -19.85
C PHE A 410 -25.92 1.82 -21.20
N PRO A 411 -26.08 3.16 -21.21
CA PRO A 411 -25.94 3.98 -22.42
C PRO A 411 -24.57 3.78 -23.10
N GLY A 412 -24.57 3.66 -24.43
CA GLY A 412 -23.41 3.55 -25.30
C GLY A 412 -22.77 2.16 -25.33
N ARG A 413 -23.33 1.17 -24.63
CA ARG A 413 -22.74 -0.18 -24.57
C ARG A 413 -22.86 -0.92 -25.90
N ALA A 414 -24.03 -0.88 -26.53
CA ALA A 414 -24.28 -1.59 -27.79
C ALA A 414 -23.39 -1.07 -28.93
N GLU A 415 -23.14 0.24 -28.97
CA GLU A 415 -22.21 0.87 -29.93
C GLU A 415 -20.76 0.52 -29.60
N ARG A 416 -20.33 0.64 -28.33
CA ARG A 416 -18.96 0.34 -27.92
C ARG A 416 -18.56 -1.11 -28.16
N ASP A 417 -19.48 -2.03 -27.90
CA ASP A 417 -19.25 -3.46 -28.03
C ASP A 417 -19.53 -3.95 -29.48
N ASP A 418 -19.84 -3.06 -30.44
CA ASP A 418 -20.08 -3.34 -31.87
C ASP A 418 -21.10 -4.48 -32.12
N TRP A 419 -22.31 -4.34 -31.56
CA TRP A 419 -23.34 -5.38 -31.67
C TRP A 419 -23.78 -5.66 -33.11
N SER A 420 -23.92 -4.63 -33.95
CA SER A 420 -24.31 -4.81 -35.35
C SER A 420 -23.23 -5.51 -36.17
N GLY A 421 -21.94 -5.22 -35.92
CA GLY A 421 -20.81 -5.94 -36.52
C GLY A 421 -20.75 -7.42 -36.10
N GLN A 422 -21.02 -7.71 -34.81
CA GLN A 422 -21.12 -9.09 -34.31
C GLN A 422 -22.31 -9.83 -34.90
N ALA A 423 -23.49 -9.20 -34.96
CA ALA A 423 -24.69 -9.80 -35.54
C ALA A 423 -24.51 -10.14 -37.02
N LYS A 424 -23.84 -9.29 -37.82
CA LYS A 424 -23.52 -9.59 -39.23
C LYS A 424 -22.67 -10.85 -39.40
N LYS A 425 -21.78 -11.15 -38.45
CA LYS A 425 -20.95 -12.37 -38.47
C LYS A 425 -21.71 -13.63 -38.09
N LEU A 426 -22.87 -13.50 -37.43
CA LEU A 426 -23.71 -14.60 -37.01
C LEU A 426 -24.83 -14.92 -38.02
N ILE A 427 -25.09 -14.01 -38.97
CA ILE A 427 -26.03 -14.20 -40.08
C ILE A 427 -25.38 -14.92 -41.28
N ASN A 428 -24.07 -14.71 -41.47
CA ASN A 428 -23.24 -15.41 -42.46
C ASN A 428 -22.72 -16.72 -41.89
#